data_AF-A0A0N1F3B5-F1
#
_entry.id   AF-A0A0N1F3B5-F1
#
_cell.length_a   1.000
_cell.length_b   1.000
_cell.length_c   1.000
_cell.angle_alpha   90.00
_cell.angle_beta   90.00
_cell.angle_gamma   90.00
#
_symmetry.space_group_name_H-M   'P 1'
#
loop_
_entity.id
_entity.type
_entity.pdbx_description
1 polymer ?
#
loop_
_entity_poly.entity_id
_entity_poly.type
_entity_poly.pdbx_seq_one_letter_code
_entity_poly.pdbx_strand_id
1 'polypeptide(L)'
;MKPKASLYLRMRRFVDHDQSTRMRPATPFLGILPIALAGMVQSRLSDTAAMWAWIIAVTIGGAWTAFAWWRGYRLFKAFGLRGDRQFDERDKFALAPEYHGSESATRAKQKRRIGRQRER
;
A
#
# COMPACT_ATOMS: atom_id res chain seq x y z
N MET A 1 -6.85 -28.03 -14.37
CA MET A 1 -6.08 -27.74 -13.12
C MET A 1 -6.34 -26.30 -12.70
N LYS A 2 -7.06 -26.07 -11.59
CA LYS A 2 -7.26 -24.71 -11.05
C LYS A 2 -5.91 -24.19 -10.53
N PRO A 3 -5.39 -23.04 -10.98
CA PRO A 3 -4.12 -22.55 -10.47
C PRO A 3 -4.27 -22.35 -8.97
N LYS A 4 -3.37 -22.97 -8.18
CA LYS A 4 -3.22 -22.69 -6.75
C LYS A 4 -2.88 -21.21 -6.65
N ALA A 5 -3.90 -20.36 -6.52
CA ALA A 5 -3.69 -18.94 -6.29
C ALA A 5 -2.82 -18.85 -5.05
N SER A 6 -1.56 -18.44 -5.21
CA SER A 6 -0.59 -18.40 -4.12
C SER A 6 -1.22 -17.65 -2.95
N LEU A 7 -0.88 -18.02 -1.72
CA LEU A 7 -1.40 -17.40 -0.50
C LEU A 7 -1.39 -15.85 -0.64
N TYR A 8 -0.33 -15.31 -1.24
CA TYR A 8 -0.18 -13.93 -1.66
C TYR A 8 -1.36 -13.38 -2.50
N LEU A 9 -1.80 -14.07 -3.56
CA LEU A 9 -2.92 -13.63 -4.41
C LEU A 9 -4.27 -13.63 -3.67
N ARG A 10 -4.46 -14.53 -2.70
CA ARG A 10 -5.65 -14.53 -1.83
C ARG A 10 -5.60 -13.36 -0.85
N MET A 11 -4.47 -13.19 -0.16
CA MET A 11 -4.24 -12.09 0.77
C MET A 11 -4.39 -10.73 0.06
N ARG A 12 -3.84 -10.64 -1.16
CA ARG A 12 -3.93 -9.47 -2.03
C ARG A 12 -5.38 -9.11 -2.35
N ARG A 13 -6.19 -10.09 -2.78
CA ARG A 13 -7.61 -9.87 -3.11
C ARG A 13 -8.42 -9.47 -1.89
N PHE A 14 -8.18 -10.08 -0.74
CA PHE A 14 -8.83 -9.71 0.51
C PHE A 14 -8.51 -8.26 0.91
N VAL A 15 -7.24 -7.87 0.87
CA VAL A 15 -6.80 -6.49 1.18
C VAL A 15 -7.37 -5.50 0.16
N ASP A 16 -7.38 -5.85 -1.13
CA ASP A 16 -7.98 -4.99 -2.17
C ASP A 16 -9.48 -4.77 -1.94
N HIS A 17 -10.20 -5.84 -1.57
CA HIS A 17 -11.63 -5.77 -1.26
C HIS A 17 -11.90 -4.93 0.00
N ASP A 18 -11.14 -5.15 1.06
CA ASP A 18 -11.23 -4.36 2.30
C ASP A 18 -10.89 -2.87 2.05
N GLN A 19 -9.89 -2.59 1.20
CA GLN A 19 -9.55 -1.23 0.79
C GLN A 19 -10.66 -0.56 -0.03
N SER A 20 -11.31 -1.28 -0.96
CA SER A 20 -12.42 -0.72 -1.75
C SER A 20 -13.62 -0.36 -0.90
N THR A 21 -13.88 -1.14 0.16
CA THR A 21 -15.08 -0.99 0.99
C THR A 21 -14.87 0.00 2.13
N ARG A 22 -13.68 0.06 2.74
CA ARG A 22 -13.45 0.87 3.94
C ARG A 22 -12.56 2.10 3.73
N MET A 23 -11.78 2.19 2.64
CA MET A 23 -10.81 3.28 2.33
C MET A 23 -9.95 3.79 3.52
N ARG A 24 -9.85 3.04 4.61
CA ARG A 24 -9.12 3.46 5.81
C ARG A 24 -7.66 2.99 5.70
N PRO A 25 -6.69 3.90 5.84
CA PRO A 25 -5.31 3.48 6.07
C PRO A 25 -5.26 2.72 7.40
N ALA A 26 -4.59 1.57 7.41
CA ALA A 26 -4.29 0.93 8.70
C ALA A 26 -3.36 1.87 9.47
N THR A 27 -3.69 2.16 10.73
CA THR A 27 -2.90 3.08 11.55
C THR A 27 -1.49 2.52 11.76
N PRO A 28 -0.44 3.25 11.33
CA PRO A 28 0.95 2.80 11.53
C PRO A 28 1.32 2.71 13.01
N PHE A 29 0.63 3.48 13.86
CA PHE A 29 0.84 3.54 15.30
C PHE A 29 0.63 2.21 16.04
N LEU A 30 -0.18 1.29 15.49
CA LEU A 30 -0.35 -0.03 16.10
C LEU A 30 0.94 -0.88 16.09
N GLY A 31 1.89 -0.58 15.19
CA GLY A 31 3.21 -1.22 15.19
C GLY A 31 4.13 -0.72 16.30
N ILE A 32 3.88 0.48 16.83
CA ILE A 32 4.67 1.10 17.92
C ILE A 32 4.23 0.55 19.28
N LEU A 33 2.96 0.15 19.40
CA LEU A 33 2.37 -0.35 20.63
C LEU A 33 3.14 -1.51 21.30
N PRO A 34 3.56 -2.58 20.59
CA PRO A 34 4.38 -3.63 21.19
C PRO A 34 5.77 -3.15 21.63
N ILE A 35 6.36 -2.17 20.92
CA ILE A 35 7.67 -1.58 21.27
C ILE A 35 7.54 -0.73 22.55
N ALA A 36 6.50 0.09 22.65
CA ALA A 36 6.20 0.89 23.83
C ALA A 36 5.95 0.00 25.06
N LEU A 37 5.17 -1.07 24.89
CA LEU A 37 4.93 -2.06 25.96
C LEU A 37 6.21 -2.74 26.42
N ALA A 38 7.07 -3.17 25.49
CA ALA A 38 8.35 -3.78 25.83
C ALA A 38 9.23 -2.82 26.66
N GLY A 39 9.30 -1.54 26.29
CA GLY A 39 10.03 -0.52 27.04
C GLY A 39 9.46 -0.26 28.43
N MET A 40 8.12 -0.25 28.59
CA MET A 40 7.47 -0.03 29.89
C MET A 40 7.72 -1.18 30.89
N VAL A 41 7.75 -2.42 30.40
CA VAL A 41 7.88 -3.62 31.25
C VAL A 41 9.34 -4.04 31.43
N GLN A 42 10.29 -3.45 30.70
CA GLN A 42 11.72 -3.77 30.76
C GLN A 42 12.31 -3.71 32.18
N SER A 43 11.95 -2.70 32.98
CA SER A 43 12.43 -2.54 34.36
C SER A 43 11.88 -3.58 35.35
N ARG A 44 10.88 -4.36 34.94
CA ARG A 44 10.20 -5.37 35.76
C ARG A 44 10.62 -6.80 35.41
N LEU A 45 11.46 -6.98 34.38
CA LEU A 45 11.83 -8.28 33.81
C LEU A 45 13.31 -8.58 34.09
N SER A 46 13.64 -9.88 34.12
CA SER A 46 15.04 -10.30 34.06
C SER A 46 15.64 -10.00 32.68
N ASP A 47 16.95 -9.82 32.59
CA ASP A 47 17.65 -9.46 31.35
C ASP A 47 17.31 -10.41 30.19
N THR A 48 17.24 -11.72 30.46
CA THR A 48 16.87 -12.74 29.48
C THR A 48 15.45 -12.57 28.97
N ALA A 49 14.49 -12.26 29.86
CA ALA A 49 13.09 -12.05 29.49
C ALA A 49 12.91 -10.73 28.73
N ALA A 50 13.65 -9.68 29.11
CA ALA A 50 13.66 -8.40 28.40
C ALA A 50 14.18 -8.57 26.96
N MET A 51 15.26 -9.34 26.75
CA MET A 51 15.80 -9.62 25.43
C MET A 51 14.75 -10.28 24.51
N TRP A 52 14.05 -11.32 24.99
CA TRP A 52 12.99 -11.98 24.22
C TRP A 52 11.80 -11.05 23.96
N ALA A 53 11.40 -10.23 24.93
CA ALA A 53 10.34 -9.25 24.76
C ALA A 53 10.67 -8.26 23.63
N TRP A 54 11.91 -7.78 23.56
CA TRP A 54 12.38 -6.90 22.49
C TRP A 54 12.37 -7.59 21.12
N ILE A 55 12.83 -8.84 21.03
CA ILE A 55 12.79 -9.61 19.77
C ILE A 55 11.36 -9.74 19.25
N ILE A 56 10.42 -10.12 20.13
CA ILE A 56 9.01 -10.26 19.78
C ILE A 56 8.42 -8.91 19.38
N ALA A 57 8.68 -7.85 20.15
CA ALA A 57 8.16 -6.52 19.89
C ALA A 57 8.62 -5.96 18.55
N VAL A 58 9.92 -6.10 18.23
CA VAL A 58 10.49 -5.66 16.95
C VAL A 58 9.94 -6.49 15.80
N THR A 59 9.78 -7.81 15.98
CA THR A 59 9.26 -8.68 14.91
C THR A 59 7.80 -8.35 14.60
N ILE A 60 6.94 -8.25 15.62
CA ILE A 60 5.52 -7.94 15.45
C ILE A 60 5.34 -6.50 14.97
N GLY A 61 6.03 -5.55 15.60
CA GLY A 61 5.97 -4.13 15.25
C GLY A 61 6.49 -3.88 13.83
N GLY A 62 7.59 -4.52 13.45
CA GLY A 62 8.17 -4.47 12.11
C GLY A 62 7.24 -5.07 11.06
N ALA A 63 6.68 -6.27 11.32
CA ALA A 63 5.73 -6.91 10.42
C ALA A 63 4.46 -6.05 10.22
N TRP A 64 3.93 -5.47 11.30
CA TRP A 64 2.77 -4.58 11.22
C TRP A 64 3.08 -3.30 10.45
N THR A 65 4.23 -2.68 10.72
CA THR A 65 4.66 -1.45 10.04
C THR A 65 4.85 -1.71 8.54
N ALA A 66 5.50 -2.82 8.18
CA ALA A 66 5.64 -3.24 6.78
C ALA A 66 4.28 -3.49 6.12
N PHE A 67 3.34 -4.13 6.83
CA PHE A 67 1.98 -4.34 6.34
C PHE A 67 1.22 -3.01 6.15
N ALA A 68 1.29 -2.10 7.11
CA ALA A 68 0.67 -0.78 7.04
C ALA A 68 1.26 0.05 5.90
N TRP A 69 2.58 0.03 5.71
CA TRP A 69 3.26 0.67 4.60
C TRP A 69 2.84 0.10 3.24
N TRP A 70 2.82 -1.23 3.12
CA TRP A 70 2.36 -1.91 1.91
C TRP A 70 0.91 -1.52 1.57
N ARG A 71 0.04 -1.51 2.58
CA ARG A 71 -1.36 -1.10 2.45
C ARG A 71 -1.48 0.38 2.05
N GLY A 72 -0.73 1.27 2.69
CA GLY A 72 -0.68 2.71 2.40
C GLY A 72 -0.19 3.01 0.99
N TYR A 73 0.87 2.35 0.55
CA TYR A 73 1.38 2.45 -0.82
C TYR A 73 0.33 2.04 -1.87
N ARG A 74 -0.46 1.00 -1.57
CA ARG A 74 -1.56 0.57 -2.46
C ARG A 74 -2.69 1.59 -2.53
N LEU A 75 -3.06 2.19 -1.39
CA LEU A 75 -4.03 3.29 -1.37
C LEU A 75 -3.50 4.49 -2.16
N PHE A 76 -2.25 4.91 -1.92
CA PHE A 76 -1.62 6.01 -2.65
C PHE A 76 -1.64 5.78 -4.16
N LYS A 77 -1.29 4.57 -4.60
CA LYS A 77 -1.36 4.19 -6.01
C LYS A 77 -2.79 4.24 -6.57
N ALA A 78 -3.78 3.81 -5.79
CA ALA A 78 -5.19 3.88 -6.18
C ALA A 78 -5.69 5.33 -6.25
N PHE A 79 -5.27 6.20 -5.33
CA PHE A 79 -5.54 7.64 -5.38
C PHE A 79 -4.88 8.29 -6.59
N GLY A 80 -3.63 7.95 -6.92
CA GLY A 80 -2.97 8.43 -8.15
C GLY A 80 -3.73 8.03 -9.41
N LEU A 81 -4.23 6.79 -9.49
CA LEU A 81 -5.06 6.34 -10.62
C LEU A 81 -6.42 7.07 -10.69
N ARG A 82 -7.02 7.41 -9.55
CA ARG A 82 -8.24 8.23 -9.51
C ARG A 82 -7.97 9.67 -9.94
N GLY A 83 -6.87 10.26 -9.48
CA GLY A 83 -6.43 11.60 -9.88
C GLY A 83 -6.16 11.68 -11.38
N ASP A 84 -5.45 10.70 -11.94
CA ASP A 84 -5.21 10.61 -13.39
C ASP A 84 -6.50 10.49 -14.19
N ARG A 85 -7.49 9.75 -13.67
CA ARG A 85 -8.81 9.63 -14.30
C ARG A 85 -9.62 10.93 -14.22
N GLN A 86 -9.57 11.62 -13.09
CA GLN A 86 -10.20 12.93 -12.91
C GLN A 86 -9.56 13.99 -13.81
N PHE A 87 -8.24 13.94 -13.99
CA PHE A 87 -7.53 14.80 -14.93
C PHE A 87 -7.99 14.55 -16.37
N ASP A 88 -8.09 13.28 -16.78
CA ASP A 88 -8.55 12.89 -18.11
C ASP A 88 -10.02 13.26 -18.40
N GLU A 89 -10.88 13.31 -17.38
CA GLU A 89 -12.33 13.55 -17.51
C GLU A 89 -12.72 15.02 -17.32
N ARG A 90 -12.04 15.78 -16.45
CA ARG A 90 -12.46 17.14 -16.06
C ARG A 90 -11.33 18.16 -16.11
N ASP A 91 -10.21 17.92 -15.42
CA ASP A 91 -9.23 19.01 -15.19
C ASP A 91 -8.52 19.46 -16.47
N LYS A 92 -8.33 18.55 -17.45
CA LYS A 92 -7.75 18.94 -18.75
C LYS A 92 -8.62 19.93 -19.53
N PHE A 93 -9.94 19.93 -19.30
CA PHE A 93 -10.88 20.83 -19.97
C PHE A 93 -11.02 22.18 -19.26
N ALA A 94 -10.60 22.26 -17.99
CA ALA A 94 -10.48 23.51 -17.24
C ALA A 94 -9.21 24.30 -17.60
N LEU A 95 -8.23 23.65 -18.24
CA LEU A 95 -7.02 24.27 -18.78
C LEU A 95 -7.29 24.91 -20.15
N ALA A 96 -6.33 25.72 -20.61
CA ALA A 96 -6.37 26.32 -21.94
C ALA A 96 -6.58 25.26 -23.03
N PRO A 97 -7.29 25.56 -24.14
CA PRO A 97 -7.70 24.58 -25.16
C PRO A 97 -6.56 23.74 -25.73
N GLU A 98 -5.35 24.31 -25.78
CA GLU A 98 -4.12 23.65 -26.23
C GLU A 98 -3.78 22.39 -25.42
N TYR A 99 -4.20 22.32 -24.16
CA TYR A 99 -3.94 21.20 -23.25
C TYR A 99 -5.05 20.14 -23.25
N HIS A 100 -6.15 20.33 -24.00
CA HIS A 100 -7.26 19.35 -24.03
C HIS A 100 -6.84 18.01 -24.66
N GLY A 101 -5.79 18.04 -25.50
CA GLY A 101 -5.16 16.85 -26.09
C GLY A 101 -4.16 16.12 -25.17
N SER A 102 -3.88 16.67 -23.98
CA SER A 102 -2.97 16.02 -23.03
C SER A 102 -3.59 14.74 -22.45
N GLU A 103 -2.79 13.67 -22.41
CA GLU A 103 -3.16 12.37 -21.82
C GLU A 103 -2.54 12.24 -20.43
N SER A 104 -3.26 11.63 -19.47
CA SER A 104 -2.71 11.30 -18.16
C SER A 104 -1.44 10.43 -18.24
N ALA A 105 -0.54 10.58 -17.26
CA ALA A 105 0.73 9.85 -17.22
C ALA A 105 0.52 8.32 -17.24
N THR A 106 -0.54 7.83 -16.59
CA THR A 106 -0.89 6.41 -16.62
C THR A 106 -1.32 5.94 -18.02
N ARG A 107 -2.14 6.70 -18.75
CA ARG A 107 -2.56 6.36 -20.13
C ARG A 107 -1.38 6.33 -21.08
N ALA A 108 -0.52 7.36 -21.03
CA ALA A 108 0.69 7.42 -21.84
C ALA A 108 1.60 6.21 -21.58
N LYS A 109 1.78 5.81 -20.31
CA LYS A 109 2.57 4.64 -19.93
C LYS A 109 1.95 3.32 -20.40
N GLN A 110 0.62 3.20 -20.37
CA GLN A 110 -0.10 2.02 -20.86
C GLN A 110 0.03 1.87 -22.39
N LYS A 111 -0.13 2.97 -23.15
CA LYS A 111 0.04 3.00 -24.61
C LYS A 111 1.44 2.54 -25.02
N ARG A 112 2.49 3.03 -24.34
CA ARG A 112 3.88 2.59 -24.54
C ARG A 112 4.11 1.10 -24.22
N ARG A 113 3.37 0.54 -23.28
CA ARG A 113 3.47 -0.90 -22.92
C ARG A 113 2.78 -1.78 -23.95
N ILE A 114 1.61 -1.39 -24.44
CA ILE A 114 0.87 -2.12 -25.48
C ILE A 114 1.64 -2.06 -26.81
N GLY A 115 2.21 -0.91 -27.18
CA GLY A 115 3.06 -0.77 -28.37
C GLY A 115 4.22 -1.77 -28.36
N ARG A 116 4.97 -1.83 -27.24
CA ARG A 116 6.06 -2.80 -27.06
C ARG A 116 5.64 -4.28 -27.07
N GLN A 117 4.37 -4.59 -26.80
CA GLN A 117 3.86 -5.96 -26.88
C GLN A 117 3.38 -6.35 -28.28
N ARG A 118 3.07 -5.38 -29.15
CA ARG A 118 2.68 -5.62 -30.54
C ARG A 118 3.88 -5.73 -31.49
N GLU A 119 5.02 -5.18 -31.08
CA GLU A 119 6.30 -5.27 -31.81
C GLU A 119 7.09 -6.56 -31.50
N ARG A 120 6.56 -7.45 -30.64
CA ARG A 120 7.11 -8.77 -30.33
C ARG A 120 6.22 -9.86 -30.89
#